data_AF-A0A932Q1E2-F1
#
_entry.id   AF-A0A932Q1E2-F1
#
_cell.length_a   1.000
_cell.length_b   1.000
_cell.length_c   1.000
_cell.angle_alpha   90.00
_cell.angle_beta   90.00
_cell.angle_gamma   90.00
#
_symmetry.space_group_name_H-M   'P 1'
#
loop_
_entity.id
_entity.type
_entity.pdbx_description
1 polymer ?
#
loop_
_entity_poly.entity_id
_entity_poly.type
_entity_poly.pdbx_seq_one_letter_code
_entity_poly.pdbx_strand_id
1 'polypeptide(L)'
;VMNKDLQIAEAKRAVLNLVAQDYRAPQRGKNIYAIGERGLAAMRIALYMMHEGKYITEYEKTVGGKLAYVLCGGKITSPAWVDEQTILDLEREAFVSLCGEEKTRARIWNFLSTGKVLRN
;
A
#
# COMPACT_ATOMS: atom_id res chain seq x y z
N VAL A 1 -19.37 -7.66 15.71
CA VAL A 1 -20.77 -8.14 15.63
C VAL A 1 -21.03 -8.68 14.22
N MET A 2 -21.47 -9.94 14.10
CA MET A 2 -21.72 -10.58 12.79
C MET A 2 -23.09 -10.19 12.18
N ASN A 3 -24.04 -9.70 12.99
CA ASN A 3 -25.33 -9.22 12.51
C ASN A 3 -25.18 -7.84 11.82
N LYS A 4 -25.52 -7.75 10.53
CA LYS A 4 -25.43 -6.52 9.71
C LYS A 4 -26.25 -5.36 10.28
N ASP A 5 -27.45 -5.61 10.79
CA ASP A 5 -28.35 -4.55 11.28
C ASP A 5 -27.78 -3.82 12.50
N LEU A 6 -26.92 -4.49 13.27
CA LEU A 6 -26.27 -3.95 14.45
C LEU A 6 -24.91 -3.32 14.18
N GLN A 7 -24.33 -3.49 12.98
CA GLN A 7 -22.98 -2.99 12.69
C GLN A 7 -22.90 -1.46 12.78
N ILE A 8 -23.91 -0.75 12.29
CA ILE A 8 -23.95 0.72 12.33
C ILE A 8 -24.11 1.21 13.78
N ALA A 9 -24.98 0.56 14.56
CA ALA A 9 -25.20 0.92 15.97
C ALA A 9 -23.93 0.70 16.80
N GLU A 10 -23.23 -0.42 16.60
CA GLU A 10 -21.97 -0.72 17.27
C GLU A 10 -20.83 0.18 16.82
N ALA A 11 -20.73 0.50 15.52
CA ALA A 11 -19.74 1.45 15.02
C ALA A 11 -19.94 2.83 15.66
N LYS A 12 -21.19 3.31 15.75
CA LYS A 12 -21.53 4.55 16.46
C LYS A 12 -21.12 4.47 17.93
N ARG A 13 -21.44 3.37 18.62
CA ARG A 13 -21.10 3.17 20.03
C ARG A 13 -19.58 3.16 20.25
N ALA A 14 -18.82 2.52 19.37
CA ALA A 14 -17.37 2.51 19.41
C ALA A 14 -16.79 3.92 19.25
N VAL A 15 -17.30 4.72 18.31
CA VAL A 15 -16.85 6.12 18.13
C VAL A 15 -17.19 6.98 19.35
N LEU A 16 -18.40 6.84 19.91
CA LEU A 16 -18.77 7.56 21.13
C LEU A 16 -17.91 7.15 22.33
N ASN A 17 -17.54 5.87 22.43
CA ASN A 17 -16.63 5.39 23.46
C ASN A 17 -15.23 5.99 23.30
N LEU A 18 -14.72 6.13 22.07
CA LEU A 18 -13.44 6.82 21.82
C LEU A 18 -13.51 8.28 22.26
N VAL A 19 -14.60 8.98 21.95
CA VAL A 19 -14.81 10.36 22.40
C VAL A 19 -14.88 10.45 23.93
N ALA A 20 -15.60 9.52 24.58
CA ALA A 20 -15.69 9.45 26.05
C ALA A 20 -14.35 9.12 26.72
N GLN A 21 -13.41 8.53 25.99
CA GLN A 21 -12.04 8.27 26.42
C GLN A 21 -11.07 9.41 26.05
N ASP A 22 -11.59 10.59 25.68
CA ASP A 22 -10.81 11.74 25.23
C ASP A 22 -9.83 11.39 24.09
N TYR A 23 -10.24 10.51 23.17
CA TYR A 23 -9.40 10.09 22.07
C TYR A 23 -8.91 11.31 21.26
N ARG A 24 -7.59 11.47 21.22
CA ARG A 24 -6.92 12.39 20.30
C ARG A 24 -6.27 11.57 19.20
N ALA A 25 -6.53 11.95 17.95
CA ALA A 25 -5.82 11.37 16.83
C ALA A 25 -4.30 11.51 17.07
N PRO A 26 -3.50 10.47 16.80
CA PRO A 26 -2.05 10.57 16.90
C PRO A 26 -1.58 11.75 16.05
N GLN A 27 -0.55 12.44 16.51
CA GLN A 27 0.05 13.52 15.72
C GLN A 27 0.43 12.97 14.35
N ARG A 28 -0.07 13.62 13.29
CA ARG A 28 0.32 13.28 11.92
C ARG A 28 1.83 13.37 11.82
N GLY A 29 2.40 12.33 11.25
CA GLY A 29 3.76 11.88 11.44
C GLY A 29 4.78 12.87 10.93
N LYS A 30 5.98 12.70 11.48
CA LYS A 30 7.20 13.38 11.05
C LYS A 30 7.35 13.21 9.54
N ASN A 31 7.94 14.21 8.89
CA ASN A 31 8.30 14.11 7.49
C ASN A 31 9.08 12.80 7.24
N ILE A 32 8.83 12.18 6.10
CA ILE A 32 9.49 10.96 5.64
C ILE A 32 10.57 11.36 4.64
N TYR A 33 11.76 10.80 4.78
CA TYR A 33 12.83 11.04 3.80
C TYR A 33 12.61 10.17 2.57
N ALA A 34 12.44 10.80 1.41
CA ALA A 34 12.24 10.14 0.13
C ALA A 34 13.45 10.40 -0.78
N ILE A 35 13.98 9.34 -1.38
CA ILE A 35 15.20 9.41 -2.23
C ILE A 35 14.91 10.04 -3.60
N GLY A 36 13.66 9.99 -4.05
CA GLY A 36 13.26 10.50 -5.36
C GLY A 36 13.74 9.66 -6.54
N GLU A 37 13.84 10.31 -7.69
CA GLU A 37 14.03 9.69 -9.00
C GLU A 37 15.24 8.77 -9.08
N ARG A 38 16.37 9.12 -8.45
CA ARG A 38 17.57 8.27 -8.42
C ARG A 38 17.30 6.92 -7.74
N GLY A 39 16.59 6.93 -6.62
CA GLY A 39 16.21 5.71 -5.90
C GLY A 39 15.20 4.88 -6.71
N LEU A 40 14.27 5.56 -7.37
CA LEU A 40 13.26 4.91 -8.21
C LEU A 40 13.90 4.20 -9.41
N ALA A 41 14.87 4.86 -10.07
CA ALA A 41 15.63 4.27 -11.17
C ALA A 41 16.41 3.04 -10.71
N ALA A 42 17.12 3.12 -9.57
CA ALA A 42 17.84 1.99 -9.00
C ALA A 42 16.92 0.80 -8.70
N MET A 43 15.76 1.04 -8.08
CA MET A 43 14.78 -0.02 -7.81
C MET A 43 14.19 -0.63 -9.08
N ARG A 44 13.93 0.18 -10.12
CA ARG A 44 13.47 -0.34 -11.42
C ARG A 44 14.50 -1.25 -12.08
N ILE A 45 15.78 -0.87 -12.02
CA ILE A 45 16.88 -1.72 -12.53
C ILE A 45 16.95 -3.02 -11.73
N ALA A 46 16.85 -2.96 -10.40
CA ALA A 46 16.84 -4.16 -9.55
C ALA A 46 15.66 -5.09 -9.90
N LEU A 47 14.44 -4.56 -10.03
CA LEU A 47 13.26 -5.33 -10.44
C LEU A 47 13.42 -5.95 -11.83
N TYR A 48 14.00 -5.20 -12.77
CA TYR A 48 14.31 -5.71 -14.10
C TYR A 48 15.29 -6.88 -14.02
N MET A 49 16.41 -6.74 -13.30
CA MET A 49 17.38 -7.82 -13.11
C MET A 49 16.77 -9.05 -12.43
N MET A 50 15.91 -8.86 -11.42
CA MET A 50 15.20 -9.96 -10.76
C MET A 50 14.24 -10.69 -11.71
N HIS A 51 13.57 -9.95 -12.59
CA HIS A 51 12.69 -10.52 -13.60
C HIS A 51 13.49 -11.33 -14.63
N GLU A 52 14.55 -10.76 -15.20
CA GLU A 52 15.42 -11.45 -16.16
C GLU A 52 16.10 -12.67 -15.54
N GLY A 53 16.46 -12.59 -14.26
CA GLY A 53 16.98 -13.70 -13.46
C GLY A 53 15.92 -14.76 -13.09
N LYS A 54 14.66 -14.59 -13.53
CA LYS A 54 13.51 -15.47 -13.22
C LYS A 54 13.22 -15.62 -11.72
N TYR A 55 13.68 -14.68 -10.90
CA TYR A 55 13.40 -14.64 -9.47
C TYR A 55 12.00 -14.13 -9.18
N ILE A 56 11.47 -13.26 -10.05
CA ILE A 56 10.11 -12.71 -9.95
C ILE A 56 9.36 -12.88 -11.26
N THR A 57 8.04 -13.00 -11.17
CA THR A 57 7.12 -12.97 -12.30
C THR A 57 6.97 -11.54 -12.84
N GLU A 58 6.49 -11.39 -14.07
CA GLU A 58 6.21 -10.06 -14.65
C GLU A 58 5.19 -9.29 -13.80
N TYR A 59 4.22 -9.95 -13.17
CA TYR A 59 3.27 -9.26 -12.31
C TYR A 59 3.87 -8.83 -10.96
N GLU A 60 4.76 -9.64 -10.36
CA GLU A 60 5.53 -9.24 -9.18
C GLU A 60 6.40 -8.01 -9.47
N LYS A 61 6.96 -7.91 -10.68
CA LYS A 61 7.68 -6.72 -11.15
C LYS A 61 6.76 -5.50 -11.26
N THR A 62 5.54 -5.64 -11.78
CA THR A 62 4.53 -4.56 -11.82
C THR A 62 4.16 -4.07 -10.42
N VAL A 63 3.86 -4.99 -9.50
CA VAL A 63 3.55 -4.65 -8.09
C VAL A 63 4.75 -3.99 -7.41
N GLY A 64 5.95 -4.56 -7.58
CA GLY A 64 7.20 -4.00 -7.06
C GLY A 64 7.48 -2.59 -7.60
N GLY A 65 7.15 -2.32 -8.86
CA GLY A 65 7.30 -1.01 -9.47
C GLY A 65 6.39 0.05 -8.84
N LYS A 66 5.15 -0.32 -8.52
CA LYS A 66 4.22 0.54 -7.76
C LYS A 66 4.73 0.81 -6.35
N LEU A 67 5.21 -0.23 -5.66
CA LEU A 67 5.81 -0.09 -4.33
C LEU A 67 7.05 0.83 -4.35
N ALA A 68 7.95 0.63 -5.30
CA ALA A 68 9.14 1.47 -5.47
C ALA A 68 8.77 2.94 -5.70
N TYR A 69 7.70 3.21 -6.46
CA TYR A 69 7.20 4.56 -6.68
C TYR A 69 6.72 5.23 -5.40
N VAL A 70 5.98 4.50 -4.55
CA VAL A 70 5.52 5.01 -3.24
C VAL A 70 6.71 5.29 -2.31
N LEU A 71 7.63 4.34 -2.17
CA LEU A 71 8.80 4.47 -1.28
C LEU A 71 9.76 5.58 -1.69
N CYS A 72 9.82 5.92 -2.98
CA CYS A 72 10.62 7.04 -3.47
C CYS A 72 9.92 8.40 -3.40
N GLY A 73 8.71 8.49 -2.84
CA GLY A 73 7.97 9.74 -2.74
C GLY A 73 7.33 10.18 -4.07
N GLY A 74 7.12 9.25 -5.01
CA GLY A 74 6.48 9.52 -6.28
C GLY A 74 7.36 10.28 -7.26
N LYS A 75 6.86 11.43 -7.76
CA LYS A 75 7.54 12.27 -8.77
C LYS A 75 8.36 13.40 -8.14
N ILE A 76 9.26 13.07 -7.22
CA ILE A 76 10.24 14.04 -6.72
C ILE A 76 11.60 13.80 -7.41
N THR A 77 12.21 14.88 -7.90
CA THR A 77 13.46 14.80 -8.67
C THR A 77 14.68 14.59 -7.78
N SER A 78 14.71 15.21 -6.61
CA SER A 78 15.83 15.15 -5.67
C SER A 78 15.41 14.59 -4.33
N PRO A 79 16.35 13.99 -3.58
CA PRO A 79 16.06 13.51 -2.24
C PRO A 79 15.56 14.64 -1.34
N ALA A 80 14.44 14.43 -0.66
CA ALA A 80 13.79 15.44 0.16
C ALA A 80 12.97 14.82 1.29
N TRP A 81 12.73 15.61 2.33
CA TRP A 81 11.74 15.30 3.36
C TRP A 81 10.35 15.65 2.81
N VAL A 82 9.48 14.65 2.71
CA VAL A 82 8.09 14.80 2.26
C VAL A 82 7.14 14.62 3.44
N ASP A 83 6.00 15.28 3.39
CA ASP A 83 4.95 15.08 4.39
C ASP A 83 4.42 13.64 4.35
N GLU A 84 4.11 13.07 5.52
CA GLU A 84 3.59 11.70 5.64
C GLU A 84 2.31 11.52 4.80
N GLN A 85 1.43 12.53 4.75
CA GLN A 85 0.19 12.45 4.00
C GLN A 85 0.44 12.23 2.50
N THR A 86 1.53 12.79 1.97
CA THR A 86 1.93 12.57 0.57
C THR A 86 2.20 11.09 0.29
N ILE A 87 2.91 10.41 1.20
CA ILE A 87 3.22 8.99 1.07
C ILE A 87 1.95 8.14 1.20
N LEU A 88 1.08 8.46 2.16
CA LEU A 88 -0.19 7.76 2.36
C LEU A 88 -1.12 7.89 1.16
N ASP A 89 -1.14 9.05 0.51
CA ASP A 89 -1.97 9.28 -0.68
C ASP A 89 -1.43 8.49 -1.89
N LEU A 90 -0.10 8.45 -2.07
CA LEU A 90 0.55 7.61 -3.08
C LEU A 90 0.30 6.12 -2.85
N GLU A 91 0.39 5.66 -1.59
CA GLU A 91 0.10 4.27 -1.21
C GLU A 91 -1.35 3.92 -1.52
N ARG A 92 -2.30 4.80 -1.15
CA ARG A 92 -3.71 4.60 -1.44
C ARG A 92 -3.99 4.48 -2.93
N GLU A 93 -3.43 5.39 -3.74
CA GLU A 93 -3.58 5.35 -5.19
C GLU A 93 -3.02 4.03 -5.77
N ALA A 94 -1.81 3.66 -5.38
CA ALA A 94 -1.16 2.43 -5.83
C ALA A 94 -1.95 1.19 -5.44
N PHE A 95 -2.42 1.11 -4.20
CA PHE A 95 -3.19 -0.01 -3.68
C PHE A 95 -4.53 -0.16 -4.41
N VAL A 96 -5.31 0.93 -4.52
CA VAL A 96 -6.61 0.90 -5.21
C VAL A 96 -6.45 0.55 -6.68
N SER A 97 -5.42 1.09 -7.34
CA SER A 97 -5.06 0.72 -8.71
C SER A 97 -4.80 -0.79 -8.83
N LEU A 98 -4.00 -1.37 -7.93
CA LEU A 98 -3.70 -2.81 -7.94
C LEU A 98 -4.93 -3.67 -7.64
N CYS A 99 -5.88 -3.20 -6.83
CA CYS A 99 -7.13 -3.93 -6.59
C CYS A 99 -8.00 -4.06 -7.86
N GLY A 100 -7.86 -3.15 -8.83
CA GLY A 100 -8.53 -3.24 -10.13
C GLY A 100 -8.00 -4.36 -11.03
N GLU A 101 -6.75 -4.79 -10.80
CA GLU A 101 -6.10 -5.81 -11.62
C GLU A 101 -6.69 -7.21 -11.40
N GLU A 102 -6.91 -7.94 -12.50
CA GLU A 102 -7.43 -9.31 -12.45
C GLU A 102 -6.47 -10.24 -11.67
N LYS A 103 -5.16 -10.09 -11.88
CA LYS A 103 -4.15 -10.91 -11.21
C LYS A 103 -4.15 -10.70 -9.69
N THR A 104 -4.32 -9.46 -9.20
CA THR A 104 -4.49 -9.19 -7.76
C THR A 104 -5.73 -9.88 -7.22
N ARG A 105 -6.87 -9.73 -7.90
CA ARG A 105 -8.13 -10.35 -7.47
C ARG A 105 -8.03 -11.88 -7.43
N ALA A 106 -7.38 -12.50 -8.42
CA ALA A 106 -7.09 -13.92 -8.44
C ALA A 106 -6.19 -14.36 -7.27
N ARG A 107 -5.15 -13.57 -6.94
CA ARG A 107 -4.29 -13.84 -5.77
C ARG A 107 -5.09 -13.80 -4.46
N ILE A 108 -5.92 -12.78 -4.27
CA ILE A 108 -6.79 -12.64 -3.10
C ILE A 108 -7.74 -13.83 -3.02
N TRP A 109 -8.45 -14.15 -4.10
CA TRP A 109 -9.42 -15.24 -4.13
C TRP A 109 -8.78 -16.59 -3.84
N ASN A 110 -7.64 -16.88 -4.46
CA ASN A 110 -6.91 -18.13 -4.23
C ASN A 110 -6.43 -18.24 -2.79
N PHE A 111 -5.89 -17.16 -2.22
CA PHE A 111 -5.44 -17.14 -0.83
C PHE A 111 -6.60 -17.38 0.13
N LEU A 112 -7.74 -16.71 -0.08
CA LEU A 112 -8.94 -16.90 0.75
C LEU A 112 -9.52 -18.32 0.62
N SER A 113 -9.46 -18.92 -0.57
CA SER A 113 -10.05 -20.25 -0.82
C SER A 113 -9.15 -21.40 -0.37
N THR A 114 -7.83 -21.27 -0.52
CA THR A 114 -6.87 -22.37 -0.35
C THR A 114 -5.87 -22.16 0.78
N GLY A 115 -5.76 -20.94 1.31
CA GLY A 115 -4.71 -20.54 2.25
C GLY A 115 -3.32 -20.42 1.62
N LYS A 116 -3.16 -20.70 0.33
CA LYS A 116 -1.87 -20.69 -0.37
C LYS A 116 -1.73 -19.46 -1.25
N VAL A 117 -0.51 -18.95 -1.36
CA VAL A 117 -0.20 -17.82 -2.24
C VAL A 117 -0.25 -18.29 -3.70
N LEU A 118 -1.01 -17.57 -4.53
CA LEU A 118 -0.99 -17.76 -5.98
C LEU A 118 0.13 -16.92 -6.58
N ARG A 119 0.94 -17.54 -7.44
CA ARG A 119 2.03 -16.87 -8.16
C ARG A 119 1.71 -16.84 -9.64
N ASN A 120 1.25 -15.68 -10.12
CA ASN A 120 0.78 -15.41 -11.49
C ASN A 120 1.31 -14.08 -12.03
#